data_AF-A0A858ARL3-F1
#
_entry.id   AF-A0A858ARL3-F1
#
_cell.length_a   1.000
_cell.length_b   1.000
_cell.length_c   1.000
_cell.angle_alpha   90.00
_cell.angle_beta   90.00
_cell.angle_gamma   90.00
#
_symmetry.space_group_name_H-M   'P 1'
#
loop_
_entity.id
_entity.type
_entity.pdbx_description
1 polymer ?
#
loop_
_entity_poly.entity_id
_entity_poly.type
_entity_poly.pdbx_seq_one_letter_code
_entity_poly.pdbx_strand_id
1 'polypeptide(L)'
;MDKKKQLIKEQKKYAGGYLKLKPYLFAMFLVDQVVFLIALIFFILEVTMFKDNNQAWLNYSILGSTIYLLLKFTTSNWLSKNWYYKSLVVFKKKTKIDEIDMEIFREVSFLPLSFLLYIISVNFLTAVFINVEINNIFADNIVLSSFIEIAMNMLLLPSFLNTFNKIVGTNSKVDANYVKLLKDQYYSNKTLFEDTEFKNDYLNVYFKKVDLNSKKGIFVFKNSKDLTSTESNNIEKLNGEILLIYKEIWNQYYDLLQLKMKTKFKRSEIHTLYWIERIYDHIFVDFFEI
;
A
#
# COMPACT_ATOMS: atom_id res chain seq x y z
N MET A 1 -31.36 -8.90 12.69
CA MET A 1 -30.28 -9.12 11.68
C MET A 1 -29.65 -7.79 11.22
N ASP A 2 -30.33 -6.66 11.44
CA ASP A 2 -29.93 -5.34 10.97
C ASP A 2 -28.82 -4.65 11.75
N LYS A 3 -28.75 -4.81 13.09
CA LYS A 3 -27.67 -4.23 13.91
C LYS A 3 -26.27 -4.67 13.47
N LYS A 4 -26.12 -5.92 13.03
CA LYS A 4 -24.83 -6.48 12.57
C LYS A 4 -24.38 -5.84 11.24
N LYS A 5 -25.30 -5.72 10.28
CA LYS A 5 -25.02 -5.08 8.99
C LYS A 5 -24.75 -3.60 9.15
N GLN A 6 -25.46 -2.95 10.06
CA GLN A 6 -25.26 -1.55 10.39
C GLN A 6 -23.87 -1.30 10.98
N LEU A 7 -23.43 -2.12 11.95
CA LEU A 7 -22.08 -2.04 12.51
C LEU A 7 -20.97 -2.26 11.47
N ILE A 8 -21.12 -3.25 10.58
CA ILE A 8 -20.16 -3.47 9.49
C ILE A 8 -20.11 -2.25 8.55
N LYS A 9 -21.26 -1.63 8.25
CA LYS A 9 -21.34 -0.44 7.41
C LYS A 9 -20.70 0.77 8.07
N GLU A 10 -20.89 0.94 9.37
CA GLU A 10 -20.26 1.99 10.18
C GLU A 10 -18.74 1.82 10.23
N GLN A 11 -18.26 0.60 10.52
CA GLN A 11 -16.83 0.27 10.50
C GLN A 11 -16.21 0.48 9.12
N LYS A 12 -16.91 0.06 8.05
CA LYS A 12 -16.48 0.31 6.67
C LYS A 12 -16.39 1.80 6.34
N LYS A 13 -17.35 2.60 6.81
CA LYS A 13 -17.36 4.06 6.63
C LYS A 13 -16.21 4.71 7.40
N TYR A 14 -15.97 4.28 8.63
CA TYR A 14 -14.90 4.80 9.49
C TYR A 14 -13.52 4.47 8.89
N ALA A 15 -13.22 3.19 8.66
CA ALA A 15 -11.96 2.77 8.04
C ALA A 15 -11.78 3.35 6.63
N GLY A 16 -12.86 3.45 5.86
CA GLY A 16 -12.86 4.07 4.53
C GLY A 16 -12.53 5.56 4.53
N GLY A 17 -12.79 6.28 5.63
CA GLY A 17 -12.46 7.70 5.77
C GLY A 17 -10.95 7.99 5.71
N TYR A 18 -10.12 7.01 6.09
CA TYR A 18 -8.66 7.12 6.02
C TYR A 18 -8.12 6.83 4.61
N LEU A 19 -8.86 6.10 3.77
CA LEU A 19 -8.44 5.79 2.40
C LEU A 19 -8.65 7.00 1.48
N LYS A 20 -7.57 7.70 1.15
CA LYS A 20 -7.58 8.81 0.19
C LYS A 20 -6.99 8.40 -1.14
N LEU A 21 -7.67 8.79 -2.22
CA LEU A 21 -7.23 8.55 -3.57
C LEU A 21 -6.21 9.62 -4.00
N LYS A 22 -5.12 9.16 -4.64
CA LYS A 22 -4.14 10.01 -5.30
C LYS A 22 -4.51 10.11 -6.78
N PRO A 23 -5.14 11.22 -7.22
CA PRO A 23 -5.72 11.31 -8.56
C PRO A 23 -4.70 11.13 -9.67
N TYR A 24 -3.49 11.68 -9.49
CA TYR A 24 -2.39 11.54 -10.45
C TYR A 24 -1.96 10.07 -10.65
N LEU A 25 -1.77 9.32 -9.55
CA LEU A 25 -1.42 7.90 -9.63
C LEU A 25 -2.57 7.08 -10.22
N PHE A 26 -3.82 7.43 -9.92
CA PHE A 26 -4.99 6.77 -10.49
C PHE A 26 -5.09 6.98 -12.00
N ALA A 27 -4.89 8.21 -12.48
CA ALA A 27 -4.90 8.52 -13.91
C ALA A 27 -3.81 7.74 -14.65
N MET A 28 -2.58 7.70 -14.11
CA MET A 28 -1.50 6.90 -14.70
C MET A 28 -1.79 5.41 -14.69
N PHE A 29 -2.43 4.89 -13.63
CA PHE A 29 -2.87 3.50 -13.60
C PHE A 29 -3.88 3.22 -14.72
N LEU A 30 -4.86 4.08 -14.93
CA LEU A 30 -5.85 3.93 -16.03
C LEU A 30 -5.19 3.95 -17.41
N VAL A 31 -4.21 4.82 -17.64
CA VAL A 31 -3.46 4.85 -18.91
C VAL A 31 -2.78 3.50 -19.14
N ASP A 32 -2.15 2.92 -18.12
CA ASP A 32 -1.52 1.60 -18.26
C ASP A 32 -2.53 0.50 -18.55
N GLN A 33 -3.72 0.56 -17.94
CA GLN A 33 -4.80 -0.38 -18.21
C GLN A 33 -5.24 -0.31 -19.68
N VAL A 34 -5.37 0.89 -20.23
CA VAL A 34 -5.76 1.09 -21.63
C VAL A 34 -4.67 0.56 -22.56
N VAL A 35 -3.40 0.90 -22.31
CA VAL A 35 -2.28 0.39 -23.13
C VAL A 35 -2.20 -1.13 -23.08
N PHE A 36 -2.34 -1.73 -21.89
CA PHE A 36 -2.35 -3.19 -21.73
C PHE A 36 -3.54 -3.84 -22.44
N LEU A 37 -4.73 -3.25 -22.35
CA LEU A 37 -5.92 -3.76 -23.02
C LEU A 37 -5.78 -3.69 -24.55
N ILE A 38 -5.22 -2.59 -25.08
CA ILE A 38 -4.93 -2.46 -26.51
C ILE A 38 -3.94 -3.54 -26.95
N ALA A 39 -2.84 -3.72 -26.21
CA ALA A 39 -1.85 -4.77 -26.50
C ALA A 39 -2.46 -6.17 -26.45
N LEU A 40 -3.32 -6.45 -25.46
CA LEU A 40 -4.03 -7.73 -25.34
C LEU A 40 -4.98 -7.97 -26.52
N ILE A 41 -5.78 -6.97 -26.91
CA ILE A 41 -6.69 -7.10 -28.04
C ILE A 41 -5.91 -7.34 -29.33
N PHE A 42 -4.85 -6.58 -29.58
CA PHE A 42 -4.02 -6.74 -30.76
C PHE A 42 -3.35 -8.13 -30.79
N PHE A 43 -2.83 -8.60 -29.66
CA PHE A 43 -2.26 -9.93 -29.55
C PHE A 43 -3.29 -11.04 -29.83
N ILE A 44 -4.52 -10.91 -29.30
CA ILE A 44 -5.59 -11.87 -29.60
C ILE A 44 -5.95 -11.84 -31.10
N LEU A 45 -6.08 -10.65 -31.69
CA LEU A 45 -6.39 -10.51 -33.11
C LEU A 45 -5.30 -11.13 -33.99
N GLU A 46 -4.03 -10.91 -33.64
CA GLU A 46 -2.89 -11.51 -34.33
C GLU A 46 -2.97 -13.04 -34.30
N VAL A 47 -3.10 -13.62 -33.10
CA VAL A 47 -3.09 -15.08 -32.90
C VAL A 47 -4.32 -15.77 -33.51
N THR A 48 -5.49 -15.12 -33.51
CA THR A 48 -6.76 -15.75 -33.91
C THR A 48 -7.20 -15.46 -35.34
N MET A 49 -6.97 -14.26 -35.85
CA MET A 49 -7.50 -13.81 -37.14
C MET A 49 -6.43 -13.55 -38.20
N PHE A 50 -5.22 -13.14 -37.80
CA PHE A 50 -4.19 -12.68 -38.74
C PHE A 50 -2.96 -13.59 -38.81
N LYS A 51 -3.07 -14.80 -38.28
CA LYS A 51 -1.98 -15.79 -38.21
C LYS A 51 -1.20 -15.98 -39.52
N ASP A 52 -1.89 -15.88 -40.66
CA ASP A 52 -1.30 -16.09 -41.99
C ASP A 52 -1.00 -14.80 -42.77
N ASN A 53 -1.46 -13.64 -42.28
CA ASN A 53 -1.37 -12.35 -43.01
C ASN A 53 -0.25 -11.43 -42.54
N ASN A 54 0.57 -11.87 -41.58
CA ASN A 54 1.78 -11.24 -41.05
C ASN A 54 1.79 -9.69 -41.17
N GLN A 55 0.83 -9.04 -40.51
CA GLN A 55 0.65 -7.61 -40.61
C GLN A 55 1.67 -6.89 -39.73
N ALA A 56 2.82 -6.54 -40.30
CA ALA A 56 3.93 -5.94 -39.57
C ALA A 56 3.55 -4.78 -38.63
N TRP A 57 2.59 -3.93 -39.01
CA TRP A 57 2.13 -2.81 -38.18
C TRP A 57 1.48 -3.26 -36.86
N LEU A 58 0.82 -4.43 -36.85
CA LEU A 58 0.17 -4.99 -35.66
C LEU A 58 1.23 -5.47 -34.66
N ASN A 59 2.19 -6.25 -35.15
CA ASN A 59 3.31 -6.79 -34.37
C ASN A 59 4.17 -5.68 -33.76
N TYR A 60 4.52 -4.64 -34.53
CA TYR A 60 5.24 -3.47 -33.99
C TYR A 60 4.42 -2.70 -32.95
N SER A 61 3.09 -2.64 -33.10
CA SER A 61 2.22 -1.97 -32.12
C SER A 61 2.13 -2.75 -30.81
N ILE A 62 2.09 -4.08 -30.87
CA ILE A 62 2.13 -4.96 -29.70
C ILE A 62 3.48 -4.82 -29.00
N LEU A 63 4.58 -4.93 -29.76
CA LEU A 63 5.94 -4.81 -29.23
C LEU A 63 6.18 -3.43 -28.60
N GLY A 64 5.78 -2.34 -29.25
CA GLY A 64 5.93 -0.98 -28.72
C GLY A 64 5.13 -0.76 -27.43
N SER A 65 3.87 -1.22 -27.39
CA SER A 65 3.00 -1.10 -26.21
C SER A 65 3.55 -1.89 -25.02
N THR A 66 4.04 -3.10 -25.28
CA THR A 66 4.56 -4.00 -24.24
C THR A 66 5.93 -3.56 -23.73
N ILE A 67 6.81 -3.03 -24.58
CA ILE A 67 8.07 -2.39 -24.16
C ILE A 67 7.80 -1.16 -23.29
N TYR A 68 6.84 -0.31 -23.65
CA TYR A 68 6.45 0.84 -22.82
C TYR A 68 6.02 0.39 -21.42
N LEU A 69 5.13 -0.60 -21.34
CA LEU A 69 4.65 -1.15 -20.06
C LEU A 69 5.85 -1.67 -19.25
N LEU A 70 6.74 -2.42 -19.89
CA LEU A 70 7.88 -3.02 -19.24
C LEU A 70 8.87 -2.00 -18.68
N LEU A 71 9.24 -0.99 -19.46
CA LEU A 71 10.11 0.10 -18.99
C LEU A 71 9.49 0.82 -17.79
N LYS A 72 8.17 1.06 -17.83
CA LYS A 72 7.46 1.65 -16.70
C LYS A 72 7.48 0.73 -15.47
N PHE A 73 7.24 -0.56 -15.63
CA PHE A 73 7.27 -1.51 -14.53
C PHE A 73 8.67 -1.64 -13.92
N THR A 74 9.71 -1.68 -14.74
CA THR A 74 11.09 -1.76 -14.26
C THR A 74 11.49 -0.48 -13.53
N THR A 75 11.21 0.70 -14.07
CA THR A 75 11.49 1.98 -13.38
C THR A 75 10.69 2.14 -12.10
N SER A 76 9.41 1.74 -12.10
CA SER A 76 8.55 1.68 -10.92
C SER A 76 9.13 0.81 -9.81
N ASN A 77 9.58 -0.40 -10.17
CA ASN A 77 10.16 -1.34 -9.21
C ASN A 77 11.55 -0.93 -8.75
N TRP A 78 12.42 -0.41 -9.61
CA TRP A 78 13.73 0.11 -9.22
C TRP A 78 13.63 1.29 -8.26
N LEU A 79 12.74 2.24 -8.54
CA LEU A 79 12.59 3.43 -7.69
C LEU A 79 11.81 3.16 -6.40
N SER A 80 11.37 1.92 -6.16
CA SER A 80 10.57 1.51 -4.99
C SER A 80 9.35 2.41 -4.72
N LYS A 81 8.85 3.12 -5.74
CA LYS A 81 7.68 3.98 -5.60
C LYS A 81 6.45 3.09 -5.46
N ASN A 82 5.61 3.36 -4.45
CA ASN A 82 4.31 2.70 -4.37
C ASN A 82 3.35 3.38 -5.36
N TRP A 83 3.00 2.68 -6.44
CA TRP A 83 2.09 3.16 -7.47
C TRP A 83 0.63 2.91 -7.16
N TYR A 84 0.33 2.29 -6.02
CA TYR A 84 -1.06 2.12 -5.62
C TYR A 84 -1.70 3.49 -5.37
N TYR A 85 -2.81 3.71 -6.06
CA TYR A 85 -3.47 5.00 -6.16
C TYR A 85 -4.32 5.37 -4.93
N LYS A 86 -4.30 4.55 -3.87
CA LYS A 86 -4.88 4.92 -2.58
C LYS A 86 -3.82 4.87 -1.48
N SER A 87 -3.95 5.78 -0.54
CA SER A 87 -3.09 5.89 0.63
C SER A 87 -3.95 6.00 1.89
N LEU A 88 -3.40 5.56 3.02
CA LEU A 88 -4.06 5.72 4.31
C LEU A 88 -3.55 7.02 4.95
N VAL A 89 -4.39 8.04 4.96
CA VAL A 89 -4.09 9.32 5.61
C VAL A 89 -4.65 9.28 7.02
N VAL A 90 -3.80 9.03 8.01
CA VAL A 90 -4.20 8.85 9.41
C VAL A 90 -4.62 10.17 10.04
N PHE A 91 -3.80 11.21 9.83
CA PHE A 91 -4.11 12.56 10.27
C PHE A 91 -3.50 13.60 9.33
N LYS A 92 -4.11 14.78 9.32
CA LYS A 92 -3.65 15.98 8.63
C LYS A 92 -4.04 17.18 9.49
N LYS A 93 -3.05 17.83 10.10
CA LYS A 93 -3.22 18.93 11.06
C LYS A 93 -2.35 20.11 10.64
N LYS A 94 -2.85 21.31 10.86
CA LYS A 94 -2.09 22.55 10.65
C LYS A 94 -1.74 23.14 12.01
N THR A 95 -0.51 23.58 12.18
CA THR A 95 -0.03 24.28 13.36
C THR A 95 0.80 25.48 12.94
N LYS A 96 0.90 26.50 13.77
CA LYS A 96 1.79 27.65 13.56
C LYS A 96 2.94 27.57 14.54
N ILE A 97 4.17 27.69 14.04
CA ILE A 97 5.39 27.87 14.84
C ILE A 97 6.13 29.06 14.26
N ASP A 98 6.49 30.05 15.09
CA ASP A 98 7.18 31.28 14.68
C ASP A 98 6.63 31.89 13.37
N GLU A 99 5.31 32.11 13.32
CA GLU A 99 4.56 32.67 12.17
C GLU A 99 4.47 31.79 10.91
N ILE A 100 5.16 30.66 10.87
CA ILE A 100 5.12 29.71 9.76
C ILE A 100 3.95 28.73 9.95
N ASP A 101 3.04 28.71 8.97
CA ASP A 101 2.01 27.68 8.86
C ASP A 101 2.64 26.33 8.48
N MET A 102 2.77 25.44 9.46
CA MET A 102 3.22 24.08 9.25
C MET A 102 2.05 23.11 9.13
N GLU A 103 2.09 22.25 8.11
CA GLU A 103 1.13 21.18 7.90
C GLU A 103 1.78 19.84 8.22
N ILE A 104 1.26 19.17 9.24
CA ILE A 104 1.75 17.88 9.71
C ILE A 104 0.74 16.83 9.28
N PHE A 105 1.20 15.87 8.50
CA PHE A 105 0.35 14.80 8.00
C PHE A 105 1.09 13.47 8.09
N ARG A 106 0.36 12.39 8.39
CA ARG A 106 0.87 11.03 8.33
C ARG A 106 0.15 10.26 7.26
N GLU A 107 0.92 9.89 6.24
CA GLU A 107 0.46 9.04 5.15
C GLU A 107 1.13 7.67 5.27
N VAL A 108 0.31 6.62 5.36
CA VAL A 108 0.74 5.23 5.34
C VAL A 108 0.50 4.67 3.94
N SER A 109 1.56 4.15 3.34
CA SER A 109 1.47 3.49 2.05
C SER A 109 0.69 2.18 2.21
N PHE A 110 -0.51 2.14 1.66
CA PHE A 110 -1.31 0.92 1.61
C PHE A 110 -1.04 0.21 0.30
N LEU A 111 -0.83 -1.10 0.32
CA LEU A 111 -0.62 -1.88 -0.91
C LEU A 111 -1.38 -3.20 -0.79
N PRO A 112 -2.60 -3.29 -1.36
CA PRO A 112 -3.39 -4.50 -1.21
C PRO A 112 -2.78 -5.66 -2.01
N LEU A 113 -2.82 -6.85 -1.43
CA LEU A 113 -2.30 -8.08 -2.06
C LEU A 113 -2.93 -8.35 -3.42
N SER A 114 -4.23 -8.06 -3.59
CA SER A 114 -4.92 -8.19 -4.87
C SER A 114 -4.31 -7.33 -5.97
N PHE A 115 -3.82 -6.13 -5.63
CA PHE A 115 -3.15 -5.25 -6.57
C PHE A 115 -1.74 -5.73 -6.91
N LEU A 116 -1.02 -6.28 -5.92
CA LEU A 116 0.28 -6.94 -6.17
C LEU A 116 0.14 -8.14 -7.11
N LEU A 117 -0.83 -9.02 -6.85
CA LEU A 117 -1.12 -10.16 -7.72
C LEU A 117 -1.51 -9.71 -9.13
N TYR A 118 -2.34 -8.67 -9.21
CA TYR A 118 -2.71 -8.06 -10.49
C TYR A 118 -1.47 -7.57 -11.27
N ILE A 119 -0.56 -6.82 -10.63
CA ILE A 119 0.68 -6.34 -11.27
C ILE A 119 1.55 -7.50 -11.75
N ILE A 120 1.71 -8.56 -10.95
CA ILE A 120 2.48 -9.74 -11.34
C ILE A 120 1.88 -10.38 -12.58
N SER A 121 0.57 -10.59 -12.62
CA SER A 121 -0.11 -11.18 -13.77
C SER A 121 0.06 -10.35 -15.04
N VAL A 122 -0.07 -9.02 -14.94
CA VAL A 122 0.13 -8.11 -16.08
C VAL A 122 1.56 -8.15 -16.58
N ASN A 123 2.54 -8.12 -15.66
CA ASN A 123 3.95 -8.22 -16.01
C ASN A 123 4.27 -9.54 -16.69
N PHE A 124 3.71 -10.64 -16.18
CA PHE A 124 3.87 -11.96 -16.76
C PHE A 124 3.31 -12.03 -18.18
N LEU A 125 2.07 -11.56 -18.39
CA LEU A 125 1.47 -11.52 -19.73
C LEU A 125 2.23 -10.60 -20.69
N THR A 126 2.68 -9.43 -20.21
CA THR A 126 3.49 -8.51 -21.01
C THR A 126 4.80 -9.16 -21.45
N ALA A 127 5.46 -9.91 -20.56
CA ALA A 127 6.66 -10.66 -20.89
C ALA A 127 6.39 -11.77 -21.92
N VAL A 128 5.26 -12.48 -21.81
CA VAL A 128 4.85 -13.49 -22.80
C VAL A 128 4.65 -12.85 -24.18
N PHE A 129 3.92 -11.73 -24.26
CA PHE A 129 3.69 -11.04 -25.54
C PHE A 129 5.01 -10.64 -26.20
N ILE A 130 5.94 -10.08 -25.44
CA ILE A 130 7.24 -9.67 -25.98
C ILE A 130 8.03 -10.86 -26.50
N ASN A 131 8.09 -11.98 -25.76
CA ASN A 131 8.82 -13.15 -26.21
C ASN A 131 8.22 -13.77 -27.48
N VAL A 132 6.88 -13.78 -27.60
CA VAL A 132 6.21 -14.24 -28.83
C VAL A 132 6.53 -13.30 -29.99
N GLU A 133 6.38 -11.99 -29.80
CA GLU A 133 6.64 -11.01 -30.87
C GLU A 133 8.10 -10.97 -31.31
N ILE A 134 9.06 -11.10 -30.39
CA ILE A 134 10.48 -11.16 -30.76
C ILE A 134 10.74 -12.37 -31.65
N ASN A 135 10.20 -13.54 -31.28
CA ASN A 135 10.35 -14.75 -32.07
C ASN A 135 9.67 -14.65 -33.44
N ASN A 136 8.53 -13.96 -33.54
CA ASN A 136 7.83 -13.78 -34.81
C ASN A 136 8.51 -12.76 -35.74
N ILE A 137 8.97 -11.62 -35.19
CA ILE A 137 9.54 -10.51 -35.98
C ILE A 137 11.00 -10.77 -36.34
N PHE A 138 11.78 -11.36 -35.43
CA PHE A 138 13.23 -11.50 -35.55
C PHE A 138 13.69 -12.96 -35.71
N ALA A 139 12.80 -13.87 -36.12
CA ALA A 139 13.13 -15.28 -36.38
C ALA A 139 14.39 -15.43 -37.26
N ASP A 140 14.50 -14.57 -38.29
CA ASP A 140 15.57 -14.64 -39.28
C ASP A 140 16.89 -13.97 -38.82
N ASN A 141 16.87 -13.21 -37.72
CA ASN A 141 18.06 -12.53 -37.18
C ASN A 141 18.33 -12.98 -35.75
N ILE A 142 18.97 -14.14 -35.65
CA ILE A 142 19.32 -14.81 -34.38
C ILE A 142 20.06 -13.87 -33.43
N VAL A 143 21.03 -13.09 -33.93
CA VAL A 143 21.85 -12.20 -33.09
C VAL A 143 21.00 -11.09 -32.48
N LEU A 144 20.17 -10.42 -33.29
CA LEU A 144 19.31 -9.34 -32.82
C LEU A 144 18.23 -9.87 -31.85
N SER A 145 17.62 -11.02 -32.17
CA SER A 145 16.65 -11.69 -31.32
C SER A 145 17.23 -11.99 -29.92
N SER A 146 18.41 -12.63 -29.87
CA SER A 146 19.08 -12.93 -28.61
C SER A 146 19.48 -11.69 -27.81
N PHE A 147 19.90 -10.60 -28.46
CA PHE A 147 20.24 -9.36 -27.76
C PHE A 147 19.02 -8.74 -27.08
N ILE A 148 17.89 -8.68 -27.79
CA ILE A 148 16.64 -8.15 -27.25
C ILE A 148 16.17 -9.06 -26.11
N GLU A 149 16.16 -10.38 -26.29
CA GLU A 149 15.75 -11.34 -25.26
C GLU A 149 16.56 -11.17 -23.96
N ILE A 150 17.88 -11.04 -24.06
CA ILE A 150 18.75 -10.80 -22.90
C ILE A 150 18.42 -9.46 -22.23
N ALA A 151 18.27 -8.38 -23.00
CA ALA A 151 17.92 -7.07 -22.46
C ALA A 151 16.57 -7.10 -21.72
N MET A 152 15.58 -7.80 -22.29
CA MET A 152 14.27 -7.98 -21.68
C MET A 152 14.35 -8.78 -20.38
N ASN A 153 15.12 -9.87 -20.37
CA ASN A 153 15.34 -10.68 -19.17
C ASN A 153 16.02 -9.89 -18.05
N MET A 154 17.00 -9.04 -18.38
CA MET A 154 17.65 -8.15 -17.41
C MET A 154 16.69 -7.14 -16.77
N LEU A 155 15.66 -6.68 -17.51
CA LEU A 155 14.66 -5.74 -17.01
C LEU A 155 13.54 -6.44 -16.20
N LEU A 156 13.17 -7.66 -16.59
CA LEU A 156 12.08 -8.44 -16.00
C LEU A 156 12.46 -9.12 -14.69
N LEU A 157 13.60 -9.81 -14.63
CA LEU A 157 14.01 -10.60 -13.47
C LEU A 157 14.06 -9.77 -12.18
N PRO A 158 14.74 -8.61 -12.14
CA PRO A 158 14.75 -7.75 -10.95
C PRO A 158 13.36 -7.24 -10.58
N SER A 159 12.52 -6.95 -11.58
CA SER A 159 11.15 -6.49 -11.40
C SER A 159 10.26 -7.57 -10.75
N PHE A 160 10.35 -8.81 -11.21
CA PHE A 160 9.67 -9.96 -10.59
C PHE A 160 10.20 -10.22 -9.19
N LEU A 161 11.51 -10.33 -9.00
CA LEU A 161 12.13 -10.58 -7.69
C LEU A 161 11.74 -9.52 -6.66
N ASN A 162 11.77 -8.24 -7.03
CA ASN A 162 11.37 -7.17 -6.11
C ASN A 162 9.87 -7.25 -5.78
N THR A 163 9.01 -7.59 -6.75
CA THR A 163 7.57 -7.74 -6.50
C THR A 163 7.27 -8.95 -5.60
N PHE A 164 7.95 -10.08 -5.79
CA PHE A 164 7.86 -11.25 -4.90
C PHE A 164 8.40 -10.95 -3.51
N ASN A 165 9.54 -10.26 -3.41
CA ASN A 165 10.09 -9.81 -2.14
C ASN A 165 9.13 -8.85 -1.42
N LYS A 166 8.42 -7.98 -2.15
CA LYS A 166 7.35 -7.16 -1.56
C LYS A 166 6.21 -8.03 -1.03
N ILE A 167 5.77 -9.08 -1.73
CA ILE A 167 4.73 -10.00 -1.22
C ILE A 167 5.21 -10.71 0.05
N VAL A 168 6.41 -11.30 0.02
CA VAL A 168 6.99 -12.03 1.15
C VAL A 168 7.26 -11.09 2.34
N GLY A 169 7.76 -9.88 2.06
CA GLY A 169 8.04 -8.84 3.06
C GLY A 169 6.79 -8.23 3.69
N THR A 170 5.74 -8.00 2.89
CA THR A 170 4.46 -7.45 3.39
C THR A 170 3.75 -8.48 4.25
N ASN A 171 3.77 -9.77 3.89
CA ASN A 171 3.15 -10.81 4.72
C ASN A 171 3.98 -11.17 5.96
N SER A 172 5.31 -11.26 5.87
CA SER A 172 6.15 -11.60 7.04
C SER A 172 6.08 -10.55 8.15
N LYS A 173 6.08 -9.25 7.83
CA LYS A 173 5.96 -8.19 8.85
C LYS A 173 4.58 -8.15 9.50
N VAL A 174 3.51 -8.33 8.71
CA VAL A 174 2.13 -8.26 9.23
C VAL A 174 1.70 -9.57 9.90
N ASP A 175 2.22 -10.73 9.49
CA ASP A 175 1.81 -12.03 10.05
C ASP A 175 2.78 -12.60 11.11
N ALA A 176 4.07 -12.20 11.19
CA ALA A 176 5.00 -12.78 12.19
C ALA A 176 5.12 -11.93 13.48
N ASN A 177 5.33 -10.62 13.35
CA ASN A 177 5.49 -9.73 14.50
C ASN A 177 4.14 -9.23 15.03
N TYR A 178 3.23 -8.84 14.14
CA TYR A 178 1.94 -8.26 14.54
C TYR A 178 0.91 -9.32 15.00
N VAL A 179 0.83 -10.50 14.38
CA VAL A 179 -0.11 -11.55 14.84
C VAL A 179 0.29 -12.13 16.19
N LYS A 180 1.59 -12.34 16.44
CA LYS A 180 2.07 -13.00 17.66
C LYS A 180 2.17 -12.04 18.87
N LEU A 181 2.50 -10.76 18.66
CA LEU A 181 2.45 -9.74 19.73
C LEU A 181 1.04 -9.15 19.89
N LEU A 182 0.37 -8.72 18.82
CA LEU A 182 -0.88 -7.95 18.96
C LEU A 182 -2.15 -8.79 19.13
N LYS A 183 -2.34 -9.91 18.42
CA LYS A 183 -3.58 -10.70 18.61
C LYS A 183 -3.61 -11.49 19.91
N ASP A 184 -2.46 -11.99 20.36
CA ASP A 184 -2.37 -12.78 21.59
C ASP A 184 -2.17 -11.92 22.85
N GLN A 185 -1.47 -10.77 22.80
CA GLN A 185 -1.25 -9.92 23.99
C GLN A 185 -2.20 -8.71 24.13
N TYR A 186 -2.84 -8.23 23.05
CA TYR A 186 -3.68 -7.03 23.11
C TYR A 186 -5.18 -7.27 23.11
N TYR A 187 -5.62 -8.51 22.85
CA TYR A 187 -7.02 -8.90 23.00
C TYR A 187 -7.58 -8.59 24.40
N SER A 188 -6.70 -8.47 25.38
CA SER A 188 -6.93 -8.16 26.79
C SER A 188 -6.84 -6.66 27.14
N ASN A 189 -6.38 -5.77 26.25
CA ASN A 189 -6.03 -4.39 26.58
C ASN A 189 -6.81 -3.33 25.76
N LYS A 190 -8.12 -3.24 25.98
CA LYS A 190 -8.92 -2.05 25.59
C LYS A 190 -8.27 -0.74 26.06
N THR A 191 -7.60 -0.80 27.21
CA THR A 191 -6.96 0.31 27.92
C THR A 191 -5.51 0.55 27.51
N LEU A 192 -5.07 0.05 26.35
CA LEU A 192 -3.70 0.20 25.85
C LEU A 192 -3.20 1.65 25.89
N PHE A 193 -4.04 2.58 25.44
CA PHE A 193 -3.72 4.02 25.35
C PHE A 193 -4.01 4.78 26.66
N GLU A 194 -4.32 4.10 27.76
CA GLU A 194 -4.57 4.75 29.06
C GLU A 194 -3.27 5.01 29.83
N ASP A 195 -2.29 4.09 29.75
CA ASP A 195 -1.01 4.19 30.44
C ASP A 195 0.13 4.48 29.44
N THR A 196 0.05 5.66 28.82
CA THR A 196 1.04 6.14 27.83
C THR A 196 1.82 7.33 28.34
N GLU A 197 3.12 7.38 28.03
CA GLU A 197 3.99 8.49 28.38
C GLU A 197 4.82 8.93 27.18
N PHE A 198 4.86 10.24 26.92
CA PHE A 198 5.79 10.80 25.95
C PHE A 198 7.23 10.69 26.48
N LYS A 199 8.12 10.12 25.67
CA LYS A 199 9.54 10.01 25.97
C LYS A 199 10.36 10.88 25.02
N ASN A 200 11.56 11.24 25.46
CA ASN A 200 12.57 11.97 24.69
C ASN A 200 12.00 13.21 24.00
N ASP A 201 11.50 14.18 24.76
CA ASP A 201 10.99 15.44 24.20
C ASP A 201 9.93 15.25 23.10
N TYR A 202 8.98 14.33 23.34
CA TYR A 202 7.91 13.96 22.41
C TYR A 202 8.38 13.28 21.11
N LEU A 203 9.60 12.72 21.03
CA LEU A 203 10.01 11.92 19.86
C LEU A 203 9.17 10.66 19.69
N ASN A 204 8.74 10.05 20.80
CA ASN A 204 7.96 8.83 20.80
C ASN A 204 7.06 8.71 22.03
N VAL A 205 6.10 7.78 21.97
CA VAL A 205 5.23 7.41 23.08
C VAL A 205 5.57 6.01 23.55
N TYR A 206 5.72 5.87 24.86
CA TYR A 206 5.93 4.60 25.54
C TYR A 206 4.63 4.07 26.13
N PHE A 207 4.35 2.80 25.89
CA PHE A 207 3.17 2.08 26.34
C PHE A 207 3.55 1.16 27.49
N LYS A 208 3.31 1.60 28.74
CA LYS A 208 3.83 0.92 29.94
C LYS A 208 3.35 -0.52 30.10
N LYS A 209 2.06 -0.77 29.85
CA LYS A 209 1.45 -2.10 30.07
C LYS A 209 2.05 -3.21 29.23
N VAL A 210 2.60 -2.86 28.07
CA VAL A 210 3.03 -3.81 27.04
C VAL A 210 4.49 -3.61 26.63
N ASP A 211 5.21 -2.72 27.34
CA ASP A 211 6.62 -2.38 27.09
C ASP A 211 6.93 -2.14 25.60
N LEU A 212 6.13 -1.27 24.96
CA LEU A 212 6.24 -0.97 23.53
C LEU A 212 6.40 0.54 23.30
N ASN A 213 7.13 0.88 22.23
CA ASN A 213 7.37 2.26 21.81
C ASN A 213 6.67 2.53 20.47
N SER A 214 6.17 3.74 20.28
CA SER A 214 5.86 4.22 18.93
C SER A 214 7.14 4.54 18.16
N LYS A 215 7.09 4.50 16.83
CA LYS A 215 8.20 4.98 16.01
C LYS A 215 8.44 6.47 16.21
N LYS A 216 9.70 6.87 15.99
CA LYS A 216 10.12 8.27 15.94
C LYS A 216 9.55 8.97 14.71
N GLY A 217 9.27 10.28 14.82
CA GLY A 217 8.79 11.10 13.71
C GLY A 217 7.29 11.00 13.41
N ILE A 218 6.52 10.40 14.32
CA ILE A 218 5.04 10.45 14.30
C ILE A 218 4.55 11.73 14.99
N PHE A 219 5.25 12.14 16.04
CA PHE A 219 4.95 13.30 16.87
C PHE A 219 5.92 14.44 16.54
N VAL A 220 5.53 15.65 16.91
CA VAL A 220 6.38 16.84 16.74
C VAL A 220 7.36 16.92 17.90
N PHE A 221 8.64 16.99 17.56
CA PHE A 221 9.71 17.15 18.52
C PHE A 221 9.58 18.47 19.27
N LYS A 222 9.70 18.42 20.59
CA LYS A 222 9.66 19.61 21.45
C LYS A 222 11.08 19.96 21.91
N ASN A 223 11.80 20.81 21.17
CA ASN A 223 13.06 21.34 21.69
C ASN A 223 12.81 22.49 22.67
N SER A 224 12.84 22.21 23.97
CA SER A 224 12.60 23.22 25.02
C SER A 224 13.61 24.37 25.03
N LYS A 225 14.76 24.25 24.35
CA LYS A 225 15.78 25.31 24.26
C LYS A 225 15.51 26.33 23.15
N ASP A 226 14.77 25.94 22.12
CA ASP A 226 14.56 26.74 20.91
C ASP A 226 13.12 27.25 20.78
N LEU A 227 12.21 26.86 21.68
CA LEU A 227 10.79 27.16 21.61
C LEU A 227 10.34 28.11 22.72
N THR A 228 9.45 29.05 22.40
CA THR A 228 8.75 29.84 23.41
C THR A 228 7.80 28.97 24.24
N SER A 229 7.42 29.43 25.44
CA SER A 229 6.46 28.72 26.31
C SER A 229 5.11 28.47 25.61
N THR A 230 4.64 29.43 24.81
CA THR A 230 3.40 29.32 24.02
C THR A 230 3.51 28.25 22.93
N GLU A 231 4.63 28.19 22.20
CA GLU A 231 4.85 27.21 21.14
C GLU A 231 5.03 25.80 21.68
N SER A 232 5.76 25.68 22.78
CA SER A 232 5.86 24.44 23.54
C SER A 232 4.47 23.91 23.90
N ASN A 233 3.59 24.76 24.45
CA ASN A 233 2.23 24.36 24.80
C ASN A 233 1.38 23.99 23.57
N ASN A 234 1.58 24.65 22.43
CA ASN A 234 0.90 24.32 21.18
C ASN A 234 1.34 22.95 20.64
N ILE A 235 2.64 22.65 20.69
CA ILE A 235 3.19 21.34 20.30
C ILE A 235 2.64 20.23 21.21
N GLU A 236 2.58 20.46 22.52
CA GLU A 236 2.02 19.48 23.46
C GLU A 236 0.55 19.19 23.17
N LYS A 237 -0.26 20.23 22.94
CA LYS A 237 -1.67 20.07 22.57
C LYS A 237 -1.81 19.28 21.27
N LEU A 238 -1.01 19.64 20.25
CA LEU A 238 -1.02 18.94 18.97
C LEU A 238 -0.64 17.46 19.11
N ASN A 239 0.43 17.15 19.85
CA ASN A 239 0.85 15.76 20.08
C ASN A 239 -0.20 14.98 20.87
N GLY A 240 -0.90 15.63 21.83
CA GLY A 240 -2.06 15.07 22.52
C GLY A 240 -3.21 14.77 21.58
N GLU A 241 -3.53 15.68 20.64
CA GLU A 241 -4.55 15.45 19.60
C GLU A 241 -4.19 14.28 18.68
N ILE A 242 -2.93 14.18 18.25
CA ILE A 242 -2.45 13.05 17.44
C ILE A 242 -2.62 11.74 18.21
N LEU A 243 -2.24 11.70 19.49
CA LEU A 243 -2.40 10.51 20.33
C LEU A 243 -3.87 10.13 20.51
N LEU A 244 -4.76 11.11 20.67
CA LEU A 244 -6.21 10.88 20.74
C LEU A 244 -6.76 10.25 19.45
N ILE A 245 -6.30 10.68 18.27
CA ILE A 245 -6.69 10.06 16.99
C ILE A 245 -6.30 8.57 16.98
N TYR A 246 -5.08 8.22 17.37
CA TYR A 246 -4.66 6.82 17.44
C TYR A 246 -5.45 6.01 18.49
N LYS A 247 -5.78 6.62 19.64
CA LYS A 247 -6.64 6.01 20.66
C LYS A 247 -8.06 5.73 20.15
N GLU A 248 -8.65 6.66 19.40
CA GLU A 248 -9.96 6.47 18.77
C GLU A 248 -9.94 5.33 17.73
N ILE A 249 -8.91 5.31 16.87
CA ILE A 249 -8.71 4.23 15.90
C ILE A 249 -8.58 2.88 16.61
N TRP A 250 -7.84 2.84 17.73
CA TRP A 250 -7.67 1.62 18.52
C TRP A 250 -9.00 1.13 19.11
N ASN A 251 -9.80 2.03 19.68
CA ASN A 251 -11.12 1.68 20.20
C ASN A 251 -12.02 1.08 19.12
N GLN A 252 -12.06 1.68 17.92
CA GLN A 252 -12.81 1.15 16.79
C GLN A 252 -12.30 -0.22 16.34
N TYR A 253 -10.97 -0.39 16.31
CA TYR A 253 -10.37 -1.66 15.96
C TYR A 253 -10.67 -2.76 16.99
N TYR A 254 -10.59 -2.44 18.28
CA TYR A 254 -10.95 -3.34 19.37
C TYR A 254 -12.42 -3.79 19.28
N ASP A 255 -13.34 -2.87 19.01
CA ASP A 255 -14.76 -3.18 18.82
C ASP A 255 -14.98 -4.11 17.62
N LEU A 256 -14.26 -3.91 16.52
CA LEU A 256 -14.27 -4.80 15.36
C LEU A 256 -13.80 -6.22 15.72
N LEU A 257 -12.69 -6.33 16.44
CA LEU A 257 -12.13 -7.62 16.87
C LEU A 257 -13.12 -8.36 17.78
N GLN A 258 -13.68 -7.67 18.79
CA GLN A 258 -14.71 -8.20 19.68
C GLN A 258 -15.95 -8.69 18.92
N LEU A 259 -16.40 -7.92 17.92
CA LEU A 259 -17.52 -8.29 17.06
C LEU A 259 -17.22 -9.56 16.26
N LYS A 260 -16.01 -9.67 15.71
CA LYS A 260 -15.52 -10.84 14.95
C LYS A 260 -15.54 -12.12 15.80
N MET A 261 -15.18 -12.00 17.08
CA MET A 261 -15.13 -13.12 18.03
C MET A 261 -16.52 -13.61 18.46
N LYS A 262 -17.41 -12.67 18.82
CA LYS A 262 -18.71 -12.99 19.42
C LYS A 262 -19.74 -13.48 18.40
N THR A 263 -19.47 -13.33 17.11
CA THR A 263 -20.45 -13.53 16.05
C THR A 263 -19.95 -14.44 14.95
N LYS A 264 -20.78 -15.40 14.52
CA LYS A 264 -20.56 -16.13 13.27
C LYS A 264 -20.99 -15.25 12.08
N PHE A 265 -20.08 -15.02 11.15
CA PHE A 265 -20.29 -14.22 9.93
C PHE A 265 -20.46 -15.10 8.70
N LYS A 266 -21.16 -14.58 7.68
CA LYS A 266 -21.21 -15.21 6.35
C LYS A 266 -19.89 -14.99 5.61
N ARG A 267 -19.57 -15.83 4.62
CA ARG A 267 -18.32 -15.73 3.83
C ARG A 267 -18.07 -14.32 3.25
N SER A 268 -19.09 -13.67 2.71
CA SER A 268 -18.98 -12.32 2.14
C SER A 268 -18.69 -11.23 3.18
N GLU A 269 -19.24 -11.38 4.39
CA GLU A 269 -19.01 -10.47 5.51
C GLU A 269 -17.60 -10.67 6.07
N ILE A 270 -17.12 -11.91 6.15
CA ILE A 270 -15.75 -12.25 6.55
C ILE A 270 -14.74 -11.56 5.62
N HIS A 271 -14.96 -11.62 4.31
CA HIS A 271 -14.07 -10.97 3.36
C HIS A 271 -14.01 -9.44 3.55
N THR A 272 -15.17 -8.82 3.82
CA THR A 272 -15.23 -7.38 4.09
C THR A 272 -14.52 -7.02 5.39
N LEU A 273 -14.75 -7.79 6.47
CA LEU A 273 -14.10 -7.60 7.76
C LEU A 273 -12.58 -7.79 7.66
N TYR A 274 -12.12 -8.77 6.87
CA TYR A 274 -10.70 -8.97 6.58
C TYR A 274 -10.05 -7.72 5.98
N TRP A 275 -10.70 -7.07 5.01
CA TRP A 275 -10.17 -5.83 4.42
C TRP A 275 -10.13 -4.67 5.41
N ILE A 276 -11.14 -4.54 6.26
CA ILE A 276 -11.19 -3.50 7.30
C ILE A 276 -10.07 -3.73 8.31
N GLU A 277 -9.88 -4.97 8.76
CA GLU A 277 -8.80 -5.37 9.68
C GLU A 277 -7.43 -5.01 9.10
N ARG A 278 -7.18 -5.29 7.82
CA ARG A 278 -5.90 -4.94 7.18
C ARG A 278 -5.64 -3.44 7.10
N ILE A 279 -6.68 -2.59 7.03
CA ILE A 279 -6.51 -1.13 7.11
C ILE A 279 -5.97 -0.74 8.49
N TYR A 280 -6.62 -1.23 9.56
CA TYR A 280 -6.17 -0.96 10.92
C TYR A 280 -4.77 -1.52 11.19
N ASP A 281 -4.48 -2.73 10.72
CA ASP A 281 -3.17 -3.35 10.86
C ASP A 281 -2.06 -2.48 10.25
N HIS A 282 -2.27 -1.92 9.04
CA HIS A 282 -1.29 -1.05 8.42
C HIS A 282 -1.05 0.24 9.22
N ILE A 283 -2.10 0.81 9.84
CA ILE A 283 -1.97 2.00 10.68
C ILE A 283 -1.11 1.69 11.91
N PHE A 284 -1.34 0.56 12.58
CA PHE A 284 -0.62 0.22 13.81
C PHE A 284 0.78 -0.35 13.57
N VAL A 285 1.00 -1.10 12.48
CA VAL A 285 2.35 -1.50 12.04
C VAL A 285 3.18 -0.27 11.64
N ASP A 286 2.56 0.76 11.08
CA ASP A 286 3.23 2.03 10.84
C ASP A 286 3.56 2.77 12.14
N PHE A 287 2.65 2.74 13.12
CA PHE A 287 2.75 3.45 14.39
C PHE A 287 3.77 2.87 15.37
N PHE A 288 3.78 1.55 15.60
CA PHE A 288 4.63 0.90 16.60
C PHE A 288 6.02 0.53 16.06
N GLU A 289 7.04 0.62 16.91
CA GLU A 289 8.40 0.15 16.62
C GLU A 289 8.50 -1.37 16.90
N ILE A 290 8.20 -2.18 15.87
CA ILE A 290 8.16 -3.67 15.90
C ILE A 290 9.01 -4.26 14.78
#